data_AF-A0A970SS06-F1
#
_entry.id   AF-A0A970SS06-F1
#
_cell.length_a   1.000
_cell.length_b   1.000
_cell.length_c   1.000
_cell.angle_alpha   90.00
_cell.angle_beta   90.00
_cell.angle_gamma   90.00
#
_symmetry.space_group_name_H-M   'P 1'
#
loop_
_entity.id
_entity.type
_entity.pdbx_description
1 polymer ?
#
loop_
_entity_poly.entity_id
_entity_poly.type
_entity_poly.pdbx_seq_one_letter_code
_entity_poly.pdbx_strand_id
1 'polypeptide(L)'
;MMRRMLILLIALLIMTCCYLVATRSPSYKLFVRPSKHDIRSALGKPGKVFLPNERMGTYVTQPPHPPKGKQEVWVYFSLMKLTFVYFDEHGRVRMIFYTVT
;
A
#
# COMPACT_ATOMS: atom_id res chain seq x y z
N MET A 1 10.87 20.30 48.40
CA MET A 1 9.76 19.39 48.05
C MET A 1 9.07 19.73 46.72
N MET A 2 8.91 21.01 46.35
CA MET A 2 8.18 21.42 45.13
C MET A 2 8.77 20.95 43.78
N ARG A 3 10.11 20.81 43.66
CA ARG A 3 10.74 20.30 42.42
C ARG A 3 10.37 18.85 42.07
N ARG A 4 10.11 18.00 43.08
CA ARG A 4 9.77 16.58 42.85
C ARG A 4 8.33 16.40 42.36
N MET A 5 7.41 17.25 42.82
CA MET A 5 6.02 17.24 42.32
C MET A 5 5.94 17.66 40.85
N LEU A 6 6.75 18.63 40.41
CA LEU A 6 6.76 19.08 39.02
C LEU A 6 7.21 17.99 38.05
N ILE A 7 8.25 17.22 38.41
CA ILE A 7 8.76 16.11 37.59
C ILE A 7 7.72 14.99 37.45
N LEU A 8 7.04 14.66 38.55
CA LEU A 8 5.95 13.67 38.54
C LEU A 8 4.80 14.08 37.63
N LEU A 9 4.44 15.37 37.63
CA LEU A 9 3.33 15.89 36.83
C LEU A 9 3.66 15.87 35.33
N ILE A 10 4.90 16.20 34.95
CA ILE A 10 5.39 16.13 33.57
C ILE A 10 5.41 14.67 33.07
N ALA A 11 5.91 13.73 33.89
CA ALA A 11 5.93 12.32 33.54
C ALA A 11 4.51 11.77 33.33
N LEU A 12 3.55 12.16 34.19
CA LEU A 12 2.15 11.76 34.06
C LEU A 12 1.54 12.28 32.75
N LEU A 13 1.78 13.56 32.42
CA LEU A 13 1.33 14.18 31.18
C LEU A 13 1.89 13.48 29.93
N ILE A 14 3.19 13.16 29.93
CA ILE A 14 3.83 12.45 28.82
C ILE A 14 3.20 11.06 28.64
N MET A 15 3.02 10.30 29.73
CA MET A 15 2.41 8.97 29.68
C MET A 15 0.97 9.02 29.14
N THR A 16 0.16 9.99 29.59
CA THR A 16 -1.21 10.17 29.07
C THR A 16 -1.23 10.58 27.59
N CYS A 17 -0.29 11.41 27.15
CA CYS A 17 -0.19 11.83 25.75
C CYS A 17 0.23 10.66 24.85
N CYS A 18 1.22 9.86 25.27
CA CYS A 18 1.65 8.67 24.55
C CYS A 18 0.53 7.62 24.44
N TYR A 19 -0.29 7.45 25.49
CA TYR A 19 -1.43 6.56 25.47
C TYR A 19 -2.54 7.02 24.51
N LEU A 20 -2.83 8.33 24.48
CA LEU A 20 -3.76 8.94 23.53
C LEU A 20 -3.31 8.82 22.07
N VAL A 21 -2.00 8.87 21.81
CA VAL A 21 -1.44 8.66 20.46
C VAL A 21 -1.51 7.18 20.06
N ALA A 22 -1.19 6.25 20.97
CA ALA A 22 -1.23 4.82 20.70
C ALA A 22 -2.66 4.31 20.44
N THR A 23 -3.66 4.85 21.16
CA THR A 23 -5.08 4.51 20.97
C THR A 23 -5.70 5.15 19.72
N ARG A 24 -5.05 6.17 19.14
CA ARG A 24 -5.44 6.77 17.85
C ARG A 24 -4.88 6.03 16.63
N SER A 25 -4.05 4.99 16.79
CA SER A 25 -3.79 4.06 15.70
C SER A 25 -5.08 3.27 15.41
N PRO A 26 -5.75 3.47 14.26
CA PRO A 26 -6.91 2.66 13.93
C PRO A 26 -6.42 1.26 13.55
N SER A 27 -6.31 0.41 14.56
CA SER A 27 -6.10 -1.03 14.43
C SER A 27 -7.35 -1.72 13.87
N TYR A 28 -7.89 -1.31 12.71
CA TYR A 28 -8.89 -2.10 11.98
C TYR A 28 -8.90 -1.72 10.48
N LYS A 29 -7.97 -2.29 9.71
CA LYS A 29 -8.18 -2.61 8.28
C LYS A 29 -7.89 -4.10 8.06
N LEU A 30 -8.62 -4.94 8.80
CA LEU A 30 -8.63 -6.37 8.57
C LEU A 30 -9.46 -6.65 7.29
N PHE A 31 -8.76 -7.07 6.23
CA PHE A 31 -9.25 -7.83 5.05
C PHE A 31 -10.00 -7.16 3.88
N VAL A 32 -10.11 -5.83 3.79
CA VAL A 32 -10.61 -5.23 2.53
C VAL A 32 -9.44 -5.13 1.53
N ARG A 33 -9.44 -6.01 0.53
CA ARG A 33 -8.52 -5.89 -0.62
C ARG A 33 -8.73 -4.52 -1.28
N PRO A 34 -7.68 -3.71 -1.49
CA PRO A 34 -7.80 -2.40 -2.10
C PRO A 34 -8.51 -2.45 -3.46
N SER A 35 -9.32 -1.45 -3.75
CA SER A 35 -9.93 -1.25 -5.06
C SER A 35 -8.99 -0.53 -6.02
N LYS A 36 -9.32 -0.52 -7.32
CA LYS A 36 -8.67 0.35 -8.30
C LYS A 36 -8.67 1.83 -7.90
N HIS A 37 -9.74 2.30 -7.24
CA HIS A 37 -9.84 3.67 -6.77
C HIS A 37 -8.78 3.95 -5.68
N ASP A 38 -8.64 3.04 -4.71
CA ASP A 38 -7.65 3.17 -3.64
C ASP A 38 -6.22 3.19 -4.20
N ILE A 39 -5.93 2.31 -5.16
CA ILE A 39 -4.63 2.26 -5.81
C ILE A 39 -4.35 3.53 -6.62
N ARG A 40 -5.34 4.04 -7.34
CA ARG A 40 -5.21 5.31 -8.08
C ARG A 40 -5.04 6.50 -7.13
N SER A 41 -5.70 6.50 -5.98
CA SER A 41 -5.54 7.55 -4.97
C SER A 41 -4.15 7.52 -4.33
N ALA A 42 -3.55 6.34 -4.16
CA ALA A 42 -2.26 6.18 -3.51
C ALA A 42 -1.06 6.37 -4.46
N LEU A 43 -1.14 5.82 -5.67
CA LEU A 43 -0.03 5.76 -6.63
C LEU A 43 -0.22 6.70 -7.84
N GLY A 44 -1.38 7.35 -7.95
CA GLY A 44 -1.73 8.17 -9.12
C GLY A 44 -2.13 7.33 -10.33
N LYS A 45 -1.97 7.90 -11.52
CA LYS A 45 -2.31 7.23 -12.78
C LYS A 45 -1.24 6.19 -13.12
N PRO A 46 -1.62 4.97 -13.53
CA PRO A 46 -0.65 3.99 -14.01
C PRO A 46 0.00 4.49 -15.31
N GLY A 47 1.28 4.16 -15.51
CA GLY A 47 1.98 4.46 -16.76
C GLY A 47 1.55 3.54 -17.90
N LYS A 48 1.16 2.30 -17.57
CA LYS A 48 0.58 1.35 -18.53
C LYS A 48 -0.49 0.49 -17.86
N VAL A 49 -1.53 0.18 -18.62
CA VAL A 49 -2.59 -0.77 -18.25
C VAL A 49 -2.56 -1.90 -19.28
N PHE A 50 -2.58 -3.13 -18.79
CA PHE A 50 -2.78 -4.33 -19.59
C PHE A 50 -4.13 -4.91 -19.26
N LEU A 51 -4.99 -5.02 -20.27
CA LEU A 51 -6.31 -5.62 -20.12
C LEU A 51 -6.22 -7.14 -20.00
N PRO A 52 -7.28 -7.81 -19.49
CA PRO A 52 -7.36 -9.26 -19.52
C PRO A 52 -7.09 -9.83 -20.92
N ASN A 53 -6.18 -10.81 -21.02
CA ASN A 53 -5.70 -11.43 -22.28
C ASN A 53 -4.79 -10.56 -23.16
N GLU A 54 -4.52 -9.31 -22.79
CA GLU A 54 -3.51 -8.51 -23.46
C GLU A 54 -2.12 -9.09 -23.13
N ARG A 55 -1.34 -9.41 -24.16
CA ARG A 55 0.01 -9.93 -23.96
C ARG A 55 0.88 -8.78 -23.43
N MET A 56 1.53 -9.00 -22.29
CA MET A 56 2.41 -8.01 -21.66
C MET A 56 3.68 -7.69 -22.48
N GLY A 57 3.91 -8.45 -23.56
CA GLY A 57 4.98 -8.25 -24.53
C GLY A 57 6.39 -8.40 -23.94
N THR A 58 7.39 -8.03 -24.73
CA THR A 58 8.82 -7.94 -24.33
C THR A 58 9.18 -6.61 -23.65
N TYR A 59 8.19 -5.72 -23.47
CA TYR A 59 8.40 -4.34 -23.01
C TYR A 59 8.74 -4.20 -21.54
N VAL A 60 8.69 -5.29 -20.79
CA VAL A 60 8.92 -5.29 -19.37
C VAL A 60 9.66 -6.58 -19.00
N THR A 61 10.81 -6.47 -18.33
CA THR A 61 11.49 -7.59 -17.67
C THR A 61 10.43 -8.39 -16.91
N GLN A 62 10.15 -9.61 -17.41
CA GLN A 62 8.88 -10.27 -17.16
C GLN A 62 8.59 -10.33 -15.65
N PRO A 63 7.50 -9.69 -15.17
CA PRO A 63 7.08 -9.91 -13.82
C PRO A 63 6.65 -11.38 -13.67
N PRO A 64 6.70 -11.96 -12.46
CA PRO A 64 6.24 -13.32 -12.24
C PRO A 64 4.85 -13.52 -12.83
N HIS A 65 4.67 -14.63 -13.56
CA HIS A 65 3.42 -14.92 -14.24
C HIS A 65 2.27 -14.90 -13.23
N PRO A 66 1.21 -14.12 -13.47
CA PRO A 66 0.06 -14.16 -12.59
C PRO A 66 -0.51 -15.59 -12.56
N PRO A 67 -0.97 -16.07 -11.39
CA PRO A 67 -1.56 -17.39 -11.28
C PRO A 67 -2.81 -17.46 -12.16
N LYS A 68 -2.68 -18.19 -13.29
CA LYS A 68 -3.68 -18.60 -14.27
C LYS A 68 -4.81 -17.56 -14.53
N GLY A 69 -4.74 -16.86 -15.66
CA GLY A 69 -5.91 -16.24 -16.30
C GLY A 69 -6.01 -14.71 -16.23
N LYS A 70 -6.53 -14.15 -17.33
CA LYS A 70 -7.37 -12.94 -17.53
C LYS A 70 -7.37 -11.82 -16.47
N GLN A 71 -6.22 -11.41 -15.97
CA GLN A 71 -6.14 -10.32 -14.99
C GLN A 71 -5.72 -9.01 -15.64
N GLU A 72 -6.39 -7.95 -15.24
CA GLU A 72 -5.95 -6.59 -15.54
C GLU A 72 -4.74 -6.26 -14.69
N VAL A 73 -3.73 -5.68 -15.31
CA VAL A 73 -2.48 -5.33 -14.63
C VAL A 73 -2.15 -3.88 -14.86
N TRP A 74 -1.93 -3.14 -13.79
CA TRP A 74 -1.47 -1.76 -13.84
C TRP A 74 0.01 -1.70 -13.53
N VAL A 75 0.76 -0.98 -14.35
CA VAL A 75 2.20 -0.81 -14.22
C VAL A 75 2.52 0.64 -13.90
N TYR A 76 3.30 0.83 -12.85
CA TYR A 76 3.77 2.10 -12.34
C TYR A 76 5.28 2.18 -12.48
N PHE A 77 5.74 3.24 -13.11
CA PHE A 77 7.16 3.54 -13.31
C PHE A 77 7.58 4.64 -12.36
N SER A 78 8.61 4.36 -11.56
CA SER A 78 9.36 5.35 -10.78
C SER A 78 10.83 5.22 -11.17
N LEU A 79 11.65 6.23 -10.86
CA LEU A 79 13.02 6.39 -11.36
C LEU A 79 13.90 5.13 -11.22
N MET A 80 13.66 4.32 -10.18
CA MET A 80 14.39 3.07 -9.93
C MET A 80 13.47 1.89 -9.56
N LYS A 81 12.15 2.06 -9.70
CA LYS A 81 11.18 1.07 -9.21
C LYS A 81 10.06 0.88 -10.20
N LEU A 82 9.84 -0.37 -10.56
CA LEU A 82 8.72 -0.78 -11.38
C LEU A 82 7.74 -1.58 -10.52
N THR A 83 6.49 -1.14 -10.46
CA THR A 83 5.45 -1.78 -9.64
C THR A 83 4.32 -2.28 -10.53
N PHE A 84 3.92 -3.53 -10.32
CA PHE A 84 2.85 -4.23 -11.01
C PHE A 84 1.74 -4.52 -10.02
N VAL A 85 0.53 -4.07 -10.34
CA VAL A 85 -0.66 -4.31 -9.52
C VAL A 85 -1.62 -5.16 -10.33
N TYR A 86 -1.86 -6.37 -9.86
CA TYR A 86 -2.75 -7.34 -10.47
C TYR A 86 -4.14 -7.23 -9.84
N PHE A 87 -5.16 -7.07 -10.67
CA PHE A 87 -6.55 -7.00 -10.23
C PHE A 87 -7.29 -8.29 -10.56
N ASP A 88 -8.17 -8.72 -9.67
CA ASP A 88 -9.15 -9.75 -9.96
C ASP A 88 -10.27 -9.25 -10.89
N GLU A 89 -11.18 -10.14 -11.26
CA GLU A 89 -12.33 -9.84 -12.13
C GLU A 89 -13.28 -8.79 -11.55
N HIS A 90 -13.23 -8.56 -10.23
CA HIS A 90 -14.02 -7.53 -9.54
C HIS A 90 -13.27 -6.20 -9.38
N GLY A 91 -12.07 -6.07 -9.95
CA GLY A 91 -11.26 -4.86 -9.86
C GLY A 91 -10.66 -4.63 -8.47
N ARG A 92 -10.49 -5.68 -7.66
CA ARG A 92 -9.79 -5.61 -6.38
C ARG A 92 -8.37 -6.13 -6.54
N VAL A 93 -7.45 -5.59 -5.75
CA VAL A 93 -6.04 -5.99 -5.79
C VAL A 93 -5.91 -7.44 -5.33
N ARG A 94 -5.40 -8.27 -6.22
CA ARG A 94 -5.06 -9.67 -5.94
C ARG A 94 -3.61 -9.81 -5.52
N MET A 95 -2.70 -9.13 -6.20
CA MET A 95 -1.26 -9.23 -5.99
C MET A 95 -0.58 -7.92 -6.36
N ILE A 96 0.49 -7.58 -5.64
CA ILE A 96 1.39 -6.49 -6.00
C ILE A 96 2.79 -7.09 -6.10
N PHE A 97 3.46 -6.86 -7.22
CA PHE A 97 4.87 -7.20 -7.42
C PHE A 97 5.65 -5.92 -7.68
N TYR A 98 6.87 -5.82 -7.16
CA TYR A 98 7.77 -4.74 -7.53
C TYR A 98 9.13 -5.30 -7.87
N THR A 99 9.78 -4.67 -8.84
CA THR A 99 11.19 -4.90 -9.15
C THR A 99 11.92 -3.56 -9.08
N VAL A 100 13.14 -3.61 -8.59
CA VAL A 100 14.08 -2.49 -8.60
C VAL A 100 15.00 -2.73 -9.78
N THR A 101 15.09 -1.75 -10.68
CA THR A 101 15.95 -1.80 -11.87
C THR A 101 17.38 -1.45 -11.51
#